data_AF-A0A1Z5HQS6-F1
#
_entry.id   AF-A0A1Z5HQS6-F1
#
_cell.length_a   1.000
_cell.length_b   1.000
_cell.length_c   1.000
_cell.angle_alpha   90.00
_cell.angle_beta   90.00
_cell.angle_gamma   90.00
#
_symmetry.space_group_name_H-M   'P 1'
#
loop_
_entity.id
_entity.type
_entity.pdbx_description
1 polymer ?
#
loop_
_entity_poly.entity_id
_entity_poly.type
_entity_poly.pdbx_seq_one_letter_code
_entity_poly.pdbx_strand_id
1 'polypeptide(L)'
;MNVEATGYWVSEEDQPEKVVELLEKNPADILILTGHDGFLKRKSDFSNLDNYRTSRYFVEAVKKIRRIIPSKDTLVIFAGACQSHYEAILKAGANFASSPMRALIHALDPVFVAEKVAHTPISEIIPLEELTADTITGAKGIGGIETKGRLRMAYPQSPY
;
A
#
# COMPACT_ATOMS: atom_id res chain seq x y z
N MET A 1 9.09 17.07 -3.59
CA MET A 1 7.66 16.78 -3.35
C MET A 1 6.84 17.36 -4.50
N ASN A 2 6.71 16.62 -5.60
CA ASN A 2 5.91 17.01 -6.77
C ASN A 2 5.14 15.75 -7.28
N VAL A 3 4.43 15.10 -6.35
CA VAL A 3 3.61 13.91 -6.61
C VAL A 3 2.15 14.32 -6.49
N GLU A 4 1.38 14.19 -7.57
CA GLU A 4 -0.06 14.46 -7.55
C GLU A 4 -0.78 13.40 -6.71
N ALA A 5 -1.67 13.85 -5.82
CA ALA A 5 -2.40 12.96 -4.92
C ALA A 5 -3.86 13.40 -4.80
N THR A 6 -4.75 12.43 -4.81
CA THR A 6 -6.18 12.61 -4.52
C THR A 6 -6.55 11.73 -3.33
N GLY A 7 -7.17 12.33 -2.32
CA GLY A 7 -7.58 11.63 -1.09
C GLY A 7 -9.09 11.49 -0.99
N TYR A 8 -9.55 10.31 -0.57
CA TYR A 8 -10.95 10.04 -0.29
C TYR A 8 -11.09 9.48 1.13
N TRP A 9 -12.04 10.03 1.88
CA TRP A 9 -12.43 9.47 3.17
C TRP A 9 -13.50 8.40 2.96
N VAL A 10 -13.16 7.14 3.24
CA VAL A 10 -14.02 5.98 3.13
C VAL A 10 -13.77 5.08 4.34
N SER A 11 -14.83 4.68 5.04
CA SER A 11 -14.74 3.72 6.15
C SER A 11 -14.15 2.40 5.65
N GLU A 12 -13.38 1.72 6.49
CA GLU A 12 -12.61 0.53 6.09
C GLU A 12 -13.53 -0.55 5.51
N GLU A 13 -14.73 -0.73 6.06
CA GLU A 13 -15.75 -1.67 5.58
C GLU A 13 -16.30 -1.37 4.17
N ASP A 14 -16.32 -0.10 3.78
CA ASP A 14 -16.79 0.36 2.46
C ASP A 14 -15.68 0.37 1.41
N GLN A 15 -14.41 0.37 1.82
CA GLN A 15 -13.27 0.44 0.90
C GLN A 15 -13.31 -0.64 -0.20
N PRO A 16 -13.66 -1.92 0.08
CA PRO A 16 -13.74 -2.94 -0.95
C PRO A 16 -14.76 -2.64 -2.05
N GLU A 17 -15.86 -1.96 -1.74
CA GLU A 17 -16.88 -1.63 -2.74
C GLU A 17 -16.53 -0.35 -3.51
N LYS A 18 -16.03 0.68 -2.82
CA LYS A 18 -15.79 2.00 -3.43
C LYS A 18 -14.48 2.10 -4.20
N VAL A 19 -13.45 1.32 -3.84
CA VAL A 19 -12.11 1.51 -4.40
C VAL A 19 -12.06 1.33 -5.91
N VAL A 20 -12.85 0.41 -6.47
CA VAL A 20 -12.89 0.16 -7.91
C VAL A 20 -13.45 1.37 -8.65
N GLU A 21 -14.60 1.90 -8.20
CA GLU A 21 -15.21 3.09 -8.78
C GLU A 21 -14.29 4.31 -8.67
N LEU A 22 -13.60 4.47 -7.54
CA LEU A 22 -12.67 5.59 -7.32
C LEU A 22 -11.46 5.53 -8.25
N LEU A 23 -10.90 4.33 -8.50
CA LEU A 23 -9.80 4.12 -9.44
C LEU A 23 -10.22 4.34 -10.90
N GLU A 24 -11.46 3.98 -11.26
CA GLU A 24 -11.99 4.25 -12.59
C GLU A 24 -12.14 5.75 -12.85
N LYS A 25 -12.62 6.50 -11.84
CA LYS A 25 -12.77 7.96 -11.91
C LYS A 25 -11.43 8.69 -11.83
N ASN A 26 -10.47 8.13 -11.10
CA ASN A 26 -9.16 8.72 -10.85
C ASN A 26 -8.07 7.66 -11.07
N PRO A 27 -7.68 7.43 -12.32
CA PRO A 27 -6.59 6.52 -12.63
C PRO A 27 -5.33 6.93 -11.88
N ALA A 28 -4.65 5.97 -11.25
CA ALA A 28 -3.46 6.20 -10.47
C ALA A 28 -2.42 5.11 -10.72
N ASP A 29 -1.15 5.45 -10.53
CA ASP A 29 -0.03 4.50 -10.57
C ASP A 29 0.27 3.88 -9.20
N ILE A 30 -0.07 4.60 -8.14
CA ILE A 30 0.15 4.23 -6.74
C ILE A 30 -1.17 4.40 -5.99
N LEU A 31 -1.60 3.35 -5.30
CA LEU A 31 -2.77 3.35 -4.43
C LEU A 31 -2.34 3.08 -2.99
N ILE A 32 -2.80 3.92 -2.07
CA ILE A 32 -2.67 3.70 -0.63
C ILE A 32 -4.05 3.38 -0.06
N LEU A 33 -4.19 2.18 0.50
CA LEU A 33 -5.34 1.76 1.30
C LEU A 33 -4.95 1.76 2.77
N THR A 34 -5.49 2.68 3.55
CA THR A 34 -5.18 2.79 4.98
C THR A 34 -6.41 3.20 5.79
N GLY A 35 -6.26 3.27 7.11
CA GLY A 35 -7.33 3.51 8.06
C GLY A 35 -6.90 3.12 9.46
N HIS A 36 -7.83 2.55 10.23
CA HIS A 36 -7.58 1.96 11.53
C HIS A 36 -7.58 0.45 11.42
N ASP A 37 -6.68 -0.19 12.13
CA ASP A 37 -6.71 -1.63 12.34
C ASP A 37 -6.12 -1.94 13.72
N GLY A 38 -6.15 -3.20 14.11
CA GLY A 38 -5.61 -3.64 15.38
C GLY A 38 -5.85 -5.11 15.61
N PHE A 39 -4.87 -5.77 16.21
CA PHE A 39 -5.05 -7.12 16.70
C PHE A 39 -6.01 -7.13 17.90
N LEU A 40 -6.96 -8.05 17.90
CA LEU A 40 -8.00 -8.13 18.93
C LEU A 40 -7.41 -8.58 20.27
N LYS A 41 -7.84 -7.91 21.35
CA LYS A 41 -7.44 -8.27 22.72
C LYS A 41 -7.86 -9.72 23.03
N ARG A 42 -7.05 -10.42 23.83
CA ARG A 42 -7.28 -11.83 24.27
C ARG A 42 -7.22 -12.88 23.17
N LYS A 43 -6.79 -12.51 21.96
CA LYS A 43 -6.36 -13.46 20.93
C LYS A 43 -4.85 -13.69 21.05
N SER A 44 -4.38 -14.84 20.59
CA SER A 44 -2.95 -15.21 20.57
C SER A 44 -2.48 -15.65 19.18
N ASP A 45 -3.42 -15.99 18.30
CA ASP A 45 -3.12 -16.44 16.95
C ASP A 45 -3.06 -15.25 15.98
N PHE A 46 -1.84 -14.81 15.69
CA PHE A 46 -1.55 -13.74 14.72
C PHE A 46 -1.70 -14.17 13.26
N SER A 47 -1.89 -15.46 12.99
CA SER A 47 -2.07 -15.98 11.62
C SER A 47 -3.54 -15.99 11.17
N ASN A 48 -4.46 -15.80 12.10
CA ASN A 48 -5.89 -15.77 11.82
C ASN A 48 -6.36 -14.34 11.51
N LEU A 49 -6.81 -14.13 10.27
CA LEU A 49 -7.32 -12.85 9.78
C LEU A 49 -8.53 -12.32 10.59
N ASP A 50 -9.36 -13.20 11.14
CA ASP A 50 -10.53 -12.80 11.93
C ASP A 50 -10.14 -12.26 13.33
N ASN A 51 -8.87 -12.36 13.71
CA ASN A 51 -8.34 -11.75 14.93
C ASN A 51 -7.90 -10.29 14.73
N TYR A 52 -8.24 -9.68 13.59
CA TYR A 52 -7.93 -8.28 13.26
C TYR A 52 -9.21 -7.49 12.99
N ARG A 53 -9.23 -6.21 13.36
CA ARG A 53 -10.43 -5.37 13.28
C ARG A 53 -10.89 -5.13 11.85
N THR A 54 -9.95 -4.79 10.97
CA THR A 54 -10.28 -4.29 9.62
C THR A 54 -9.38 -4.87 8.54
N SER A 55 -8.32 -5.63 8.88
CA SER A 55 -7.44 -6.30 7.91
C SER A 55 -8.19 -7.02 6.79
N ARG A 56 -9.34 -7.64 7.11
CA ARG A 56 -10.19 -8.31 6.13
C ARG A 56 -10.62 -7.40 4.97
N TYR A 57 -10.91 -6.15 5.24
CA TYR A 57 -11.38 -5.20 4.23
C TYR A 57 -10.24 -4.75 3.33
N PHE A 58 -9.03 -4.51 3.87
CA PHE A 58 -7.86 -4.26 3.03
C PHE A 58 -7.59 -5.45 2.10
N VAL A 59 -7.68 -6.68 2.61
CA VAL A 59 -7.52 -7.91 1.83
C VAL A 59 -8.57 -8.01 0.71
N GLU A 60 -9.84 -7.75 1.02
CA GLU A 60 -10.94 -7.80 0.04
C GLU A 60 -10.80 -6.71 -1.03
N ALA A 61 -10.46 -5.48 -0.63
CA ALA A 61 -10.20 -4.37 -1.55
C ALA A 61 -9.06 -4.70 -2.53
N VAL A 62 -7.91 -5.15 -2.02
CA VAL A 62 -6.76 -5.54 -2.85
C VAL A 62 -7.15 -6.66 -3.82
N LYS A 63 -7.88 -7.68 -3.37
CA LYS A 63 -8.34 -8.78 -4.25
C LYS A 63 -9.25 -8.27 -5.37
N LYS A 64 -10.18 -7.38 -5.08
CA LYS A 64 -11.08 -6.81 -6.10
C LYS A 64 -10.32 -5.99 -7.13
N ILE A 65 -9.39 -5.16 -6.69
CA ILE A 65 -8.51 -4.39 -7.58
C ILE A 65 -7.69 -5.33 -8.46
N ARG A 66 -7.13 -6.41 -7.91
CA ARG A 66 -6.34 -7.37 -8.69
C ARG A 66 -7.15 -8.24 -9.65
N ARG A 67 -8.48 -8.25 -9.56
CA ARG A 67 -9.34 -8.84 -10.60
C ARG A 67 -9.43 -7.96 -11.85
N ILE A 68 -9.37 -6.64 -11.69
CA ILE A 68 -9.46 -5.66 -12.79
C ILE A 68 -8.08 -5.23 -13.31
N ILE A 69 -7.09 -5.07 -12.41
CA ILE A 69 -5.70 -4.71 -12.71
C ILE A 69 -4.78 -5.78 -12.07
N PRO A 70 -4.61 -6.95 -12.72
CA PRO A 70 -3.85 -8.07 -12.15
C PRO A 70 -2.36 -7.77 -11.97
N SER A 71 -1.80 -6.90 -12.80
CA SER A 71 -0.37 -6.57 -12.83
C SER A 71 0.04 -5.72 -11.63
N LYS A 72 1.00 -6.23 -10.84
CA LYS A 72 1.60 -5.51 -9.70
C LYS A 72 2.54 -4.39 -10.10
N ASP A 73 3.03 -4.43 -11.34
CA ASP A 73 3.87 -3.38 -11.93
C ASP A 73 3.04 -2.24 -12.52
N THR A 74 1.76 -2.49 -12.85
CA THR A 74 0.87 -1.47 -13.42
C THR A 74 0.33 -0.55 -12.35
N LEU A 75 -0.19 -1.12 -11.25
CA LEU A 75 -0.68 -0.39 -10.09
C LEU A 75 0.06 -0.90 -8.86
N VAL A 76 0.84 -0.03 -8.24
CA VAL A 76 1.52 -0.29 -6.97
C VAL A 76 0.55 -0.05 -5.83
N ILE A 77 0.34 -1.06 -4.99
CA ILE A 77 -0.61 -0.95 -3.86
C ILE A 77 0.15 -1.03 -2.55
N PHE A 78 0.03 0.00 -1.73
CA PHE A 78 0.28 -0.07 -0.29
C PHE A 78 -1.05 -0.32 0.41
N ALA A 79 -1.11 -1.28 1.34
CA ALA A 79 -2.32 -1.54 2.10
C ALA A 79 -2.06 -1.86 3.57
N GLY A 80 -2.92 -1.34 4.45
CA GLY A 80 -2.93 -1.63 5.88
C GLY A 80 -2.82 -0.40 6.76
N ALA A 81 -2.91 -0.66 8.06
CA ALA A 81 -2.83 0.30 9.14
C ALA A 81 -2.01 -0.27 10.31
N CYS A 82 -2.14 0.33 11.50
CA CYS A 82 -1.51 -0.16 12.72
C CYS A 82 -1.89 -1.61 13.02
N GLN A 83 -0.89 -2.45 13.25
CA GLN A 83 -1.02 -3.87 13.60
C GLN A 83 -1.78 -4.72 12.59
N SER A 84 -1.88 -4.33 11.32
CA SER A 84 -2.58 -5.11 10.30
C SER A 84 -1.98 -6.50 10.07
N HIS A 85 -2.78 -7.41 9.53
CA HIS A 85 -2.34 -8.73 9.11
C HIS A 85 -1.54 -8.65 7.81
N TYR A 86 -0.26 -8.30 7.96
CA TYR A 86 0.73 -8.11 6.90
C TYR A 86 0.70 -9.19 5.80
N GLU A 87 0.80 -10.47 6.19
CA GLU A 87 0.95 -11.57 5.23
C GLU A 87 -0.32 -11.80 4.41
N ALA A 88 -1.50 -11.60 5.00
CA ALA A 88 -2.77 -11.74 4.29
C ALA A 88 -2.93 -10.65 3.23
N ILE A 89 -2.50 -9.42 3.54
CA ILE A 89 -2.54 -8.27 2.62
C ILE A 89 -1.56 -8.48 1.45
N LEU A 90 -0.34 -8.93 1.71
CA LEU A 90 0.60 -9.27 0.63
C LEU A 90 0.08 -10.42 -0.23
N LYS A 91 -0.45 -11.48 0.39
CA LYS A 91 -1.04 -12.62 -0.31
C LYS A 91 -2.25 -12.22 -1.17
N ALA A 92 -2.98 -11.18 -0.77
CA ALA A 92 -4.07 -10.60 -1.56
C ALA A 92 -3.57 -9.96 -2.86
N GLY A 93 -2.30 -9.54 -2.90
CA GLY A 93 -1.64 -8.99 -4.08
C GLY A 93 -1.19 -7.53 -3.94
N ALA A 94 -1.11 -6.99 -2.72
CA ALA A 94 -0.48 -5.71 -2.47
C ALA A 94 1.04 -5.78 -2.73
N ASN A 95 1.64 -4.65 -3.07
CA ASN A 95 3.09 -4.53 -3.22
C ASN A 95 3.74 -4.32 -1.84
N PHE A 96 3.11 -3.46 -1.03
CA PHE A 96 3.57 -3.14 0.31
C PHE A 96 2.42 -3.31 1.30
N ALA A 97 2.77 -3.70 2.51
CA ALA A 97 1.83 -3.80 3.61
C ALA A 97 2.43 -3.29 4.91
N SER A 98 1.57 -2.80 5.79
CA SER A 98 1.98 -2.35 7.11
C SER A 98 2.07 -3.50 8.11
N SER A 99 2.81 -3.21 9.17
CA SER A 99 2.97 -3.93 10.42
C SER A 99 3.41 -5.40 10.30
N PRO A 100 4.56 -5.73 9.66
CA PRO A 100 5.12 -7.08 9.73
C PRO A 100 5.20 -7.61 11.17
N MET A 101 5.65 -6.77 12.11
CA MET A 101 5.75 -7.12 13.54
C MET A 101 4.50 -6.76 14.36
N ARG A 102 3.37 -6.49 13.72
CA ARG A 102 2.13 -6.00 14.36
C ARG A 102 2.35 -4.73 15.20
N ALA A 103 3.27 -3.88 14.73
CA ALA A 103 3.63 -2.62 15.34
C ALA A 103 2.61 -1.51 15.02
N LEU A 104 2.57 -0.48 15.86
CA LEU A 104 1.99 0.80 15.50
C LEU A 104 2.92 1.47 14.48
N ILE A 105 2.36 1.94 13.37
CA ILE A 105 3.10 2.63 12.32
C ILE A 105 2.83 4.13 12.35
N HIS A 106 3.75 4.91 11.81
CA HIS A 106 3.54 6.34 11.69
C HIS A 106 2.63 6.64 10.51
N ALA A 107 1.76 7.64 10.63
CA ALA A 107 0.82 8.02 9.56
C ALA A 107 1.50 8.47 8.26
N LEU A 108 2.78 8.86 8.33
CA LEU A 108 3.60 9.24 7.17
C LEU A 108 4.34 8.07 6.51
N ASP A 109 4.41 6.89 7.15
CA ASP A 109 5.12 5.76 6.56
C ASP A 109 4.58 5.37 5.18
N PRO A 110 3.24 5.29 4.95
CA PRO A 110 2.71 5.03 3.61
C PRO A 110 3.07 6.12 2.59
N VAL A 111 3.24 7.37 3.05
CA VAL A 111 3.59 8.52 2.20
C VAL A 111 5.05 8.40 1.73
N PHE A 112 5.97 8.04 2.63
CA PHE A 112 7.38 7.82 2.25
C PHE A 112 7.54 6.66 1.27
N VAL A 113 6.76 5.58 1.45
CA VAL A 113 6.72 4.48 0.48
C VAL A 113 6.27 4.98 -0.89
N ALA A 114 5.17 5.74 -0.95
CA ALA A 114 4.68 6.28 -2.21
C ALA A 114 5.64 7.28 -2.86
N GLU A 115 6.29 8.14 -2.08
CA GLU A 115 7.31 9.07 -2.56
C GLU A 115 8.50 8.32 -3.18
N LYS A 116 9.02 7.30 -2.48
CA LYS A 116 10.11 6.47 -3.01
C LYS A 116 9.72 5.81 -4.33
N VAL A 117 8.53 5.19 -4.39
CA VAL A 117 8.02 4.54 -5.61
C VAL A 117 7.87 5.55 -6.75
N ALA A 118 7.32 6.74 -6.48
CA ALA A 118 7.08 7.77 -7.48
C ALA A 118 8.38 8.35 -8.06
N HIS A 119 9.45 8.40 -7.27
CA HIS A 119 10.73 8.99 -7.66
C HIS A 119 11.78 7.98 -8.15
N THR A 120 11.55 6.67 -8.00
CA THR A 120 12.41 5.66 -8.61
C THR A 120 12.06 5.46 -10.10
N PRO A 121 13.05 5.41 -11.02
CA PRO A 121 12.82 5.09 -12.43
C PRO A 121 12.08 3.77 -12.63
N ILE A 122 11.20 3.70 -13.64
CA ILE A 122 10.47 2.46 -13.95
C ILE A 122 11.36 1.28 -14.35
N SER A 123 12.59 1.55 -14.78
CA SER A 123 13.59 0.53 -15.11
C SER A 123 14.24 -0.11 -13.88
N GLU A 124 14.04 0.45 -12.69
CA GLU A 124 14.74 0.07 -11.46
C GLU A 124 13.80 -0.61 -10.46
N ILE A 125 14.32 -1.63 -9.77
CA ILE A 125 13.66 -2.27 -8.63
C ILE A 125 14.06 -1.49 -7.39
N ILE A 126 13.08 -1.15 -6.56
CA ILE A 126 13.31 -0.41 -5.31
C ILE A 126 13.88 -1.37 -4.26
N PRO A 127 15.06 -1.10 -3.67
CA PRO A 127 15.60 -1.91 -2.58
C PRO A 127 14.70 -1.80 -1.34
N LEU A 128 14.21 -2.94 -0.83
CA LEU A 128 13.28 -2.96 0.30
C LEU A 128 13.93 -2.46 1.60
N GLU A 129 15.22 -2.75 1.79
CA GLU A 129 16.00 -2.30 2.93
C GLU A 129 16.08 -0.77 2.97
N GLU A 130 16.32 -0.14 1.82
CA GLU A 130 16.35 1.33 1.71
C GLU A 130 14.96 1.93 1.91
N LEU A 131 13.95 1.39 1.20
CA LEU A 131 12.58 1.88 1.30
C LEU A 131 12.06 1.83 2.73
N THR A 132 12.34 0.74 3.46
CA THR A 132 11.93 0.64 4.86
C THR A 132 12.75 1.55 5.76
N ALA A 133 14.06 1.72 5.53
CA ALA A 133 14.91 2.64 6.29
C ALA A 133 14.50 4.11 6.14
N ASP A 134 13.93 4.48 5.00
CA ASP A 134 13.41 5.83 4.72
C ASP A 134 12.08 6.13 5.46
N THR A 135 11.39 5.11 5.98
CA THR A 135 10.17 5.27 6.79
C THR A 135 10.48 5.53 8.27
N ILE A 136 9.56 6.14 9.02
CA ILE A 136 9.77 6.47 10.44
C ILE A 136 9.78 5.19 11.29
N THR A 137 8.90 4.23 11.01
CA THR A 137 8.81 2.99 11.81
C THR A 137 9.84 1.94 11.37
N GLY A 138 10.38 2.04 10.16
CA GLY A 138 11.34 1.07 9.64
C GLY A 138 10.71 -0.28 9.27
N ALA A 139 11.56 -1.29 9.10
CA ALA A 139 11.17 -2.66 8.76
C ALA A 139 10.25 -3.35 9.79
N LYS A 140 10.13 -2.80 11.01
CA LYS A 140 9.15 -3.28 12.01
C LYS A 140 7.71 -2.93 11.61
N GLY A 141 7.56 -1.81 10.92
CA GLY A 141 6.28 -1.19 10.58
C GLY A 141 5.90 -1.35 9.12
N ILE A 142 6.85 -1.49 8.20
CA ILE A 142 6.55 -1.59 6.77
C ILE A 142 7.35 -2.73 6.16
N GLY A 143 6.75 -3.42 5.20
CA GLY A 143 7.43 -4.37 4.33
C GLY A 143 6.73 -4.50 3.00
N GLY A 144 7.26 -5.34 2.11
CA GLY A 144 6.68 -5.57 0.81
C GLY A 144 7.40 -6.64 0.00
N ILE A 145 7.11 -6.64 -1.29
CA ILE A 145 7.78 -7.46 -2.30
C ILE A 145 8.56 -6.56 -3.26
N GLU A 146 9.47 -7.16 -4.02
CA GLU A 146 10.17 -6.47 -5.11
C GLU A 146 9.18 -5.72 -6.01
N THR A 147 9.41 -4.42 -6.17
CA THR A 147 8.51 -3.51 -6.90
C THR A 147 9.34 -2.52 -7.69
N LYS A 148 8.94 -2.27 -8.95
CA LYS A 148 9.58 -1.26 -9.80
C LYS A 148 9.13 0.14 -9.45
N GLY A 149 9.99 1.12 -9.72
CA GLY A 149 9.63 2.53 -9.65
C GLY A 149 8.54 2.94 -10.65
N ARG A 150 8.01 4.15 -10.49
CA ARG A 150 6.99 4.74 -11.38
C ARG A 150 7.43 6.00 -12.10
N LEU A 151 8.64 6.51 -11.84
CA LEU A 151 9.16 7.68 -12.54
C LEU A 151 9.40 7.37 -14.02
N ARG A 152 8.84 8.21 -14.88
CA ARG A 152 9.09 8.22 -16.32
C ARG A 152 9.59 9.60 -16.74
N MET A 153 10.73 9.62 -17.42
CA MET A 153 11.30 10.84 -17.97
C MET A 153 10.83 11.02 -19.41
N ALA A 154 10.23 12.18 -19.71
CA ALA A 154 9.94 12.56 -21.09
C ALA A 154 11.22 13.08 -21.78
N TYR A 155 11.47 12.62 -23.00
CA TYR A 155 12.59 13.09 -23.82
C TYR A 155 12.23 13.13 -25.32
N PRO A 156 12.64 14.17 -26.06
CA PRO A 156 13.22 15.42 -25.55
C PRO A 156 12.15 16.20 -24.76
N GLN A 157 12.59 17.11 -23.89
CA GLN A 157 11.63 18.03 -23.28
C GLN A 157 11.15 19.02 -24.34
N SER A 158 9.82 19.14 -24.45
CA SER A 158 9.20 20.18 -25.27
C SER A 158 9.64 21.55 -24.73
N PRO A 159 10.02 22.49 -25.60
CA PRO A 159 10.25 23.88 -25.19
C PRO A 159 8.95 24.64 -24.91
N TYR A 160 7.80 24.02 -25.20
CA TYR A 160 6.44 24.50 -24.93
C TYR A 160 5.84 23.83 -23.70
#